data_AF-A0A6P0GCG0-F1
#
_entry.id   AF-A0A6P0GCG0-F1
#
_cell.length_a   1.000
_cell.length_b   1.000
_cell.length_c   1.000
_cell.angle_alpha   90.00
_cell.angle_beta   90.00
_cell.angle_gamma   90.00
#
_symmetry.space_group_name_H-M   'P 1'
#
loop_
_entity.id
_entity.type
_entity.pdbx_description
1 polymer ?
#
loop_
_entity_poly.entity_id
_entity_poly.type
_entity_poly.pdbx_seq_one_letter_code
_entity_poly.pdbx_strand_id
1 'polypeptide(L)' 'MRAVQITRFGGPEVLDVVDLPDPVPGDGQQLYEVSAAGVSFADTHHALYGD' A
#
# COMPACT_ATOMS: atom_id res chain seq x y z
N MET A 1 10.40 3.61 -7.68
CA MET A 1 10.20 2.46 -6.77
C MET A 1 9.06 1.57 -7.24
N ARG A 2 9.14 0.26 -6.99
CA ARG A 2 8.05 -0.70 -7.23
C ARG A 2 7.14 -0.76 -6.01
N ALA A 3 5.82 -0.72 -6.21
CA ALA A 3 4.83 -0.72 -5.12
C ALA A 3 3.63 -1.61 -5.45
N VAL A 4 2.89 -2.04 -4.41
CA VAL A 4 1.55 -2.62 -4.54
C VAL A 4 0.54 -1.52 -4.22
N GLN A 5 -0.38 -1.23 -5.15
CA GLN A 5 -1.39 -0.17 -5.03
C GLN A 5 -2.80 -0.74 -5.16
N ILE A 6 -3.71 -0.24 -4.32
CA ILE A 6 -5.16 -0.50 -4.42
C ILE A 6 -5.82 0.84 -4.75
N THR A 7 -6.53 0.91 -5.88
CA THR A 7 -7.21 2.14 -6.34
C THR A 7 -8.74 2.00 -6.45
N ARG A 8 -9.26 0.79 -6.24
CA ARG A 8 -10.69 0.45 -6.28
C ARG A 8 -11.00 -0.68 -5.32
N PHE A 9 -12.26 -0.80 -4.91
CA PHE A 9 -12.73 -1.92 -4.09
C PHE A 9 -12.76 -3.22 -4.92
N GLY A 10 -12.44 -4.34 -4.26
CA GLY A 10 -12.52 -5.68 -4.82
C GLY A 10 -11.75 -6.69 -3.97
N GLY A 11 -11.65 -7.91 -4.46
CA GLY A 11 -10.80 -8.94 -3.89
C GLY A 11 -9.32 -8.74 -4.27
N PRO A 12 -8.46 -9.75 -4.07
CA PRO A 12 -7.02 -9.66 -4.36
C PRO A 12 -6.67 -9.21 -5.78
N GLU A 13 -7.57 -9.35 -6.75
CA GLU A 13 -7.43 -8.90 -8.14
C GLU A 13 -7.28 -7.38 -8.31
N VAL A 14 -7.50 -6.59 -7.26
CA VAL A 14 -7.27 -5.12 -7.29
C VAL A 14 -5.88 -4.72 -6.78
N LEU A 15 -5.03 -5.68 -6.39
CA LEU A 15 -3.64 -5.43 -5.99
C LEU A 15 -2.77 -5.26 -7.23
N ASP A 16 -2.56 -4.02 -7.65
CA ASP A 16 -1.73 -3.72 -8.80
C ASP A 16 -0.27 -3.48 -8.40
N VAL A 17 0.64 -4.19 -9.05
CA VAL A 17 2.08 -3.89 -8.97
C VAL A 17 2.40 -2.78 -9.95
N VAL A 18 2.82 -1.63 -9.43
CA VAL A 18 3.08 -0.43 -10.22
C VAL A 18 4.48 0.12 -9.96
N ASP A 19 4.99 0.88 -10.93
CA ASP A 19 6.17 1.72 -10.77
C ASP A 19 5.74 3.15 -10.42
N LEU A 20 6.35 3.71 -9.39
CA LEU A 20 6.14 5.08 -8.92
C LEU A 20 7.47 5.83 -8.87
N PRO A 21 7.48 7.17 -8.87
CA PRO A 21 8.67 7.94 -8.55
C PRO A 21 9.22 7.55 -7.16
N ASP A 22 10.53 7.65 -6.99
CA ASP A 22 11.12 7.44 -5.67
C ASP A 22 10.67 8.55 -4.71
N PRO A 23 10.27 8.20 -3.46
CA PRO A 23 9.84 9.17 -2.48
C PRO A 23 11.00 10.08 -2.05
N VAL A 24 10.69 11.34 -1.75
CA VAL A 24 11.64 12.31 -1.21
C VAL A 24 11.16 12.70 0.20
N PRO A 25 11.97 12.48 1.25
CA PRO A 25 11.56 12.83 2.61
C PRO A 25 11.51 14.35 2.79
N GLY A 26 10.47 14.84 3.47
CA GLY A 26 10.41 16.22 3.95
C GLY A 26 11.10 16.40 5.30
N ASP A 27 11.00 17.61 5.86
CA ASP A 27 11.62 17.94 7.15
C ASP A 27 11.13 17.02 8.27
N GLY A 28 12.08 16.41 8.99
CA GLY A 28 11.82 15.49 10.09
C GLY A 28 11.39 14.08 9.68
N GLN A 29 11.29 13.79 8.37
CA GLN A 29 10.98 12.44 7.88
C GLN A 29 12.24 11.63 7.61
N GLN A 30 12.10 10.30 7.68
CA GLN A 30 13.15 9.34 7.33
C GLN A 30 12.66 8.49 6.17
N LEU A 31 13.54 8.23 5.21
CA LEU A 31 13.29 7.33 4.10
C LEU A 31 14.03 6.01 4.34
N TYR A 32 13.33 4.89 4.15
CA TYR A 32 13.87 3.55 4.34
C TYR A 32 13.70 2.71 3.07
N GLU A 33 14.68 1.86 2.80
CA GLU A 33 14.55 0.80 1.82
C GLU A 33 13.82 -0.39 2.45
N VAL A 34 12.71 -0.80 1.84
CA VAL A 34 11.87 -1.91 2.35
C VAL A 34 12.37 -3.22 1.77
N SER A 35 12.93 -4.09 2.61
CA SER A 35 13.37 -5.43 2.22
C SER A 35 12.25 -6.47 2.27
N ALA A 36 11.26 -6.28 3.15
CA ALA A 36 10.10 -7.14 3.30
C ALA A 36 8.88 -6.37 3.86
N ALA A 37 7.69 -6.78 3.43
CA ALA A 37 6.41 -6.33 3.99
C ALA A 37 5.53 -7.56 4.27
N GLY A 38 4.92 -7.61 5.45
CA GLY A 38 4.00 -8.69 5.84
C GLY A 38 2.56 -8.36 5.45
N VAL A 39 1.73 -9.40 5.36
CA VAL A 39 0.27 -9.27 5.24
C VAL A 39 -0.35 -9.74 6.56
N SER A 40 -1.35 -8.99 7.03
CA SER A 40 -2.08 -9.22 8.26
C SER A 40 -3.59 -9.28 8.01
N PHE A 41 -4.35 -9.73 9.00
CA PHE A 41 -5.81 -9.77 8.91
C PHE A 41 -6.44 -8.37 8.71
N ALA A 42 -5.77 -7.30 9.16
CA ALA A 42 -6.27 -5.95 8.97
C ALA A 42 -6.30 -5.52 7.50
N ASP A 43 -5.47 -6.11 6.64
CA ASP A 43 -5.38 -5.75 5.23
C ASP A 43 -6.62 -6.19 4.42
N THR A 44 -7.37 -7.19 4.91
CA THR A 44 -8.65 -7.60 4.33
C THR A 44 -9.85 -6.93 5.01
N HIS A 45 -9.61 -6.22 6.13
CA HIS A 45 -10.66 -5.57 6.89
C HIS A 45 -11.03 -4.23 6.24
N HIS A 46 -11.96 -4.28 5.29
CA HIS A 46 -12.72 -3.10 4.92
C HIS A 46 -13.82 -2.89 5.96
N ALA A 47 -13.80 -1.78 6.69
CA ALA A 47 -14.94 -1.38 7.51
C ALA A 47 -16.13 -1.14 6.56
N LEU A 48 -17.07 -2.08 6.55
CA LEU A 48 -18.40 -1.87 5.98
C LEU A 48 -19.15 -0.87 6.89
N TYR A 49 -18.82 0.41 6.80
CA TYR A 49 -19.74 1.46 7.22
C TYR A 49 -20.53 1.88 5.97
N GLY A 50 -21.66 1.21 5.75
CA GLY A 50 -22.61 1.58 4.71
C GLY A 50 -23.48 0.44 4.22
N ASP A 51 -24.32 -0.10 5.11
CA ASP A 51 -25.74 -0.31 4.78
C ASP A 51 -26.53 0.77 5.52
#